data_AF-J9H3Z8-F1
#
_entry.id   AF-J9H3Z8-F1
#
_cell.length_a   1.000
_cell.length_b   1.000
_cell.length_c   1.000
_cell.angle_alpha   90.00
_cell.angle_beta   90.00
_cell.angle_gamma   90.00
#
_symmetry.space_group_name_H-M   'P 1'
#
loop_
_entity.id
_entity.type
_entity.pdbx_description
1 polymer ?
#
loop_
_entity_poly.entity_id
_entity_poly.type
_entity_poly.pdbx_seq_one_letter_code
_entity_poly.pdbx_strand_id
1 'polypeptide(L)' 'MRAGQYAYRDRRDKKGTFRRLWIARINAGARANGMTYSVFMNGLKKAGIGLDRKVLADMAVFDKEGF' A
#
# COMPACT_ATOMS: atom_id res chain seq x y z
N MET A 1 1.11 34.30 7.98
CA MET A 1 0.09 33.44 7.31
C MET A 1 0.70 32.34 6.42
N ARG A 2 1.61 31.49 6.93
CA ARG A 2 2.19 30.37 6.15
C ARG A 2 1.73 28.99 6.63
N ALA A 3 1.48 28.84 7.93
CA ALA A 3 1.10 27.56 8.53
C ALA A 3 -0.21 26.98 7.98
N GLY A 4 -1.24 27.82 7.74
CA GLY A 4 -2.53 27.35 7.21
C GLY A 4 -2.47 26.82 5.78
N GLN A 5 -1.64 27.42 4.93
CA GLN A 5 -1.42 26.98 3.54
C GLN A 5 -0.68 25.65 3.49
N TYR A 6 0.39 25.49 4.29
CA TYR A 6 1.10 24.22 4.42
C TYR A 6 0.20 23.12 4.98
N ALA A 7 -0.58 23.39 6.03
CA ALA A 7 -1.52 22.42 6.58
C ALA A 7 -2.55 21.95 5.54
N TYR A 8 -3.03 22.84 4.66
CA TYR A 8 -3.95 22.46 3.57
C TYR A 8 -3.29 21.55 2.54
N ARG A 9 -2.10 21.91 2.07
CA ARG A 9 -1.29 21.10 1.13
C ARG A 9 -0.99 19.73 1.72
N ASP A 10 -0.46 19.70 2.94
CA ASP A 10 0.05 18.48 3.57
C ASP A 10 -1.08 17.48 3.87
N ARG A 11 -2.33 17.93 4.13
CA ARG A 11 -3.49 17.03 4.23
C ARG A 11 -3.76 16.26 2.93
N ARG A 12 -3.53 16.89 1.76
CA ARG A 12 -3.66 16.23 0.46
C ARG A 12 -2.47 15.30 0.22
N ASP A 13 -1.26 15.76 0.49
CA ASP A 13 -0.02 14.99 0.27
C ASP A 13 0.07 13.76 1.18
N LYS A 14 -0.45 13.84 2.41
CA LYS A 14 -0.52 12.73 3.36
C LYS A 14 -1.13 11.48 2.72
N LYS A 15 -2.18 11.62 1.91
CA LYS A 15 -2.83 10.49 1.20
C LYS A 15 -1.88 9.79 0.23
N GLY A 16 -1.11 10.57 -0.54
CA GLY A 16 -0.10 10.04 -1.47
C GLY A 16 1.07 9.39 -0.74
N THR A 17 1.53 10.00 0.35
CA THR A 17 2.61 9.45 1.18
C THR A 17 2.24 8.11 1.80
N PHE A 18 1.05 7.96 2.38
CA PHE A 18 0.59 6.66 2.89
C PHE A 18 0.43 5.63 1.78
N ARG A 19 -0.12 6.02 0.62
CA ARG A 19 -0.23 5.11 -0.52
C ARG A 19 1.13 4.59 -0.96
N ARG A 20 2.16 5.45 -1.02
CA ARG A 20 3.54 5.04 -1.34
C ARG A 20 4.09 4.06 -0.30
N LEU A 21 3.88 4.34 0.99
CA LEU A 21 4.29 3.46 2.08
C LEU A 21 3.64 2.07 1.97
N TRP A 22 2.33 2.01 1.72
CA TRP A 22 1.62 0.74 1.58
C TRP A 22 2.12 -0.07 0.38
N ILE A 23 2.36 0.58 -0.76
CA ILE A 23 2.93 -0.08 -1.93
C ILE A 23 4.31 -0.67 -1.61
N ALA A 24 5.16 0.06 -0.89
CA ALA A 24 6.48 -0.42 -0.50
C ALA A 24 6.39 -1.66 0.40
N ARG A 25 5.48 -1.67 1.38
CA ARG A 25 5.24 -2.82 2.28
C ARG A 25 4.71 -4.04 1.53
N ILE A 26 3.70 -3.87 0.69
CA ILE A 26 3.15 -4.95 -0.14
C ILE A 26 4.23 -5.49 -1.08
N ASN A 27 5.02 -4.61 -1.69
CA ASN A 27 6.11 -5.05 -2.57
C ASN A 27 7.14 -5.89 -1.82
N ALA A 28 7.50 -5.52 -0.58
CA ALA A 28 8.40 -6.32 0.24
C ALA A 28 7.83 -7.72 0.53
N GLY A 29 6.56 -7.81 0.94
CA GLY A 29 5.88 -9.10 1.16
C GLY A 29 5.78 -9.94 -0.12
N ALA A 30 5.33 -9.32 -1.22
CA ALA A 30 5.17 -10.00 -2.51
C ALA A 30 6.52 -10.54 -3.03
N ARG A 31 7.60 -9.78 -2.83
CA ARG A 31 8.96 -10.21 -3.18
C ARG A 31 9.46 -11.36 -2.34
N ALA A 32 9.12 -11.41 -1.05
CA ALA A 32 9.42 -12.56 -0.21
C ALA A 32 8.73 -13.84 -0.72
N ASN A 33 7.52 -13.70 -1.29
CA ASN A 33 6.77 -14.77 -1.95
C ASN A 33 7.13 -14.97 -3.44
N GLY A 34 8.27 -14.45 -3.90
CA GLY A 34 8.81 -14.70 -5.24
C GLY A 34 8.11 -13.94 -6.39
N MET A 35 7.27 -12.95 -6.09
CA MET A 35 6.54 -12.18 -7.11
C MET A 35 6.76 -10.66 -6.99
N THR A 36 6.43 -9.93 -8.05
CA THR A 36 6.50 -8.47 -8.04
C THR A 36 5.13 -7.87 -7.69
N TYR A 37 5.13 -6.66 -7.14
CA TYR A 37 3.89 -5.94 -6.80
C TYR A 37 2.89 -5.84 -7.98
N SER A 38 3.37 -5.58 -9.21
CA SER A 38 2.49 -5.45 -10.38
C SER A 38 1.80 -6.77 -10.74
N VAL A 39 2.53 -7.88 -10.67
CA VAL A 39 1.99 -9.23 -10.90
C VAL A 39 0.98 -9.59 -9.81
N PHE A 40 1.34 -9.38 -8.55
CA PHE A 40 0.46 -9.63 -7.40
C PHE A 40 -0.87 -8.86 -7.52
N MET A 41 -0.82 -7.54 -7.73
CA MET A 41 -2.03 -6.72 -7.84
C MET A 41 -2.88 -7.07 -9.07
N ASN A 42 -2.26 -7.46 -10.17
CA ASN A 42 -2.98 -7.96 -11.35
C ASN A 42 -3.68 -9.30 -11.04
N GLY A 43 -3.00 -10.20 -10.32
CA GLY A 43 -3.57 -11.47 -9.85
C GLY A 43 -4.80 -11.26 -8.98
N LEU A 44 -4.70 -10.38 -7.97
CA LEU A 44 -5.85 -10.04 -7.11
C LEU A 44 -7.04 -9.52 -7.91
N LYS A 45 -6.80 -8.62 -8.88
CA LYS A 45 -7.86 -8.09 -9.74
C LYS A 45 -8.52 -9.19 -10.58
N LYS A 46 -7.72 -10.10 -11.15
CA LYS A 46 -8.22 -11.24 -11.95
C LYS A 46 -8.99 -12.25 -11.10
N ALA A 47 -8.57 -12.46 -9.85
CA ALA A 47 -9.27 -13.30 -8.88
C ALA A 47 -10.55 -12.64 -8.31
N GLY A 48 -10.85 -11.39 -8.67
CA GLY A 48 -12.00 -10.65 -8.15
C GLY A 48 -11.84 -10.18 -6.69
N ILE A 49 -10.62 -10.18 -6.16
CA ILE A 49 -10.34 -9.80 -4.77
C ILE A 49 -10.14 -8.29 -4.68
N GLY A 50 -11.13 -7.59 -4.13
CA GLY A 50 -11.16 -6.13 -3.96
C GLY A 50 -10.57 -5.64 -2.64
N LEU A 51 -9.38 -6.12 -2.23
CA LEU A 51 -8.77 -5.71 -0.98
C LEU A 51 -8.08 -4.34 -1.05
N ASP A 52 -8.21 -3.58 0.04
CA ASP A 52 -7.56 -2.29 0.19
C ASP A 52 -6.06 -2.42 0.46
N ARG A 53 -5.27 -1.51 -0.13
CA ARG A 53 -3.81 -1.49 0.02
C ARG A 53 -3.36 -1.27 1.46
N LYS A 54 -4.16 -0.59 2.28
CA LYS A 54 -3.87 -0.44 3.70
C LYS A 54 -3.87 -1.81 4.39
N VAL A 55 -4.93 -2.59 4.18
CA VAL A 55 -5.10 -3.92 4.78
C VAL A 55 -4.03 -4.88 4.28
N LEU A 56 -3.78 -4.91 2.96
CA LEU A 56 -2.71 -5.72 2.37
C LEU A 56 -1.33 -5.36 2.93
N ALA A 57 -1.05 -4.06 3.14
CA ALA A 57 0.21 -3.62 3.71
C ALA A 57 0.36 -3.97 5.19
N ASP A 58 -0.73 -4.00 5.95
CA ASP A 58 -0.71 -4.41 7.35
C ASP A 58 -0.54 -5.94 7.45
N MET A 59 -1.25 -6.72 6.62
CA MET A 59 -1.04 -8.18 6.51
C MET A 59 0.42 -8.50 6.15
N ALA A 60 0.99 -7.85 5.13
CA ALA A 60 2.38 -8.06 4.72
C ALA A 60 3.42 -7.88 5.84
N VAL A 61 3.09 -7.09 6.86
CA VAL A 61 3.99 -6.78 7.98
C VAL A 61 3.72 -7.68 9.19
N PHE A 62 2.45 -7.89 9.54
CA PHE A 62 2.06 -8.52 10.80
C PHE A 62 1.67 -9.98 10.66
N ASP A 63 1.31 -10.44 9.46
CA ASP A 63 0.86 -11.79 9.19
C ASP A 63 1.50 -12.32 7.90
N LYS A 64 2.64 -12.99 8.05
CA LYS A 64 3.37 -13.57 6.92
C LYS A 64 2.73 -14.82 6.35
N GLU A 65 1.97 -15.56 7.15
CA GLU A 65 1.35 -16.82 6.71
C GLU A 65 0.05 -16.54 5.95
N GLY A 66 -0.71 -15.53 6.36
CA GLY A 66 -1.93 -15.09 5.70
C GLY A 66 -1.73 -14.16 4.50
N PHE A 67 -0.52 -13.62 4.28
CA PHE A 67 -0.19 -12.70 3.19
C PHE A 67 0.33 -13.41 1.92
#